data_AF-A0A8T4KB21-F1
#
_entry.id   AF-A0A8T4KB21-F1
#
_cell.length_a   1.000
_cell.length_b   1.000
_cell.length_c   1.000
_cell.angle_alpha   90.00
_cell.angle_beta   90.00
_cell.angle_gamma   90.00
#
_symmetry.space_group_name_H-M   'P 1'
#
loop_
_entity.id
_entity.type
_entity.pdbx_description
1 polymer ?
#
loop_
_entity_poly.entity_id
_entity_poly.type
_entity_poly.pdbx_seq_one_letter_code
_entity_poly.pdbx_strand_id
1 'polypeptide(L)' 'FKKGLANSMRHSRQLIVHGHVTVNEKKVFWPSYIVEKDLEEKISLTPQMSAKAVKEEAKKE' A
#
# COMPACT_ATOMS: atom_id res chain seq x y z
N PHE A 1 -4.25 -4.96 -7.25
CA PHE A 1 -5.48 -4.44 -7.90
C PHE A 1 -6.79 -5.09 -7.39
N LYS A 2 -6.82 -6.38 -6.97
CA LYS A 2 -8.04 -7.02 -6.42
C LYS A 2 -8.69 -6.30 -5.23
N LYS A 3 -7.89 -5.66 -4.38
CA LYS A 3 -8.37 -4.85 -3.23
C LYS A 3 -8.52 -3.36 -3.55
N GLY A 4 -8.50 -2.95 -4.82
CA GLY A 4 -8.59 -1.53 -5.22
C GLY A 4 -7.35 -0.67 -4.88
N LEU A 5 -6.39 -1.19 -4.12
CA LEU A 5 -5.18 -0.48 -3.69
C LEU A 5 -4.23 -0.02 -4.81
N ALA A 6 -4.39 -0.56 -6.02
CA ALA A 6 -3.55 -0.21 -7.17
C ALA A 6 -4.31 -0.43 -8.47
N ASN A 7 -4.14 0.51 -9.40
CA ASN A 7 -4.84 0.54 -10.69
C ASN A 7 -4.43 -0.58 -11.66
N SER A 8 -3.23 -1.15 -11.48
CA SER A 8 -2.69 -2.19 -12.35
C SER A 8 -1.81 -3.15 -11.55
N MET A 9 -1.59 -4.35 -12.10
CA MET A 9 -0.67 -5.32 -11.53
C MET A 9 0.78 -4.81 -11.54
N ARG A 10 1.18 -4.07 -12.58
CA ARG A 10 2.53 -3.46 -12.63
C ARG A 10 2.70 -2.39 -11.56
N HIS A 11 1.68 -1.54 -11.39
CA HIS A 11 1.66 -0.54 -10.32
C HIS A 11 1.72 -1.19 -8.93
N SER A 12 1.00 -2.30 -8.72
CA SER A 12 1.07 -3.05 -7.46
C SER A 12 2.51 -3.52 -7.16
N ARG A 13 3.20 -4.09 -8.17
CA ARG A 13 4.60 -4.54 -8.01
C ARG A 13 5.54 -3.37 -7.70
N GLN A 14 5.34 -2.23 -8.36
CA GLN A 14 6.13 -1.02 -8.13
C GLN A 14 5.98 -0.53 -6.68
N LEU A 15 4.74 -0.46 -6.17
CA LEU A 15 4.48 -0.10 -4.79
C LEU A 15 5.13 -1.07 -3.79
N ILE A 16 5.10 -2.37 -4.07
CA ILE A 16 5.75 -3.38 -3.22
C ILE A 16 7.27 -3.20 -3.24
N VAL A 17 7.89 -3.10 -4.42
CA VAL A 17 9.36 -2.96 -4.56
C VAL A 17 9.88 -1.68 -3.92
N HIS A 18 9.16 -0.55 -4.05
CA HIS A 18 9.55 0.69 -3.37
C HIS A 18 9.24 0.67 -1.86
N GLY A 19 8.58 -0.37 -1.34
CA GLY A 19 8.29 -0.50 0.07
C GLY A 19 7.10 0.33 0.53
N HIS A 20 6.15 0.60 -0.35
CA HIS A 20 4.94 1.36 -0.01
C HIS A 20 3.85 0.47 0.59
N VAL A 21 4.12 -0.83 0.74
CA VAL A 21 3.16 -1.85 1.20
C VAL A 21 3.61 -2.42 2.54
N THR A 22 2.70 -2.41 3.49
CA THR A 22 2.84 -3.02 4.81
C THR A 22 1.78 -4.10 5.00
N VAL A 23 2.19 -5.25 5.51
CA VAL A 23 1.32 -6.39 5.83
C VAL A 23 1.49 -6.70 7.31
N ASN A 24 0.43 -6.48 8.11
CA ASN A 24 0.45 -6.77 9.55
C ASN A 24 1.68 -6.15 10.25
N GLU A 25 1.87 -4.83 10.03
CA GLU A 25 2.97 -4.01 10.57
C GLU A 25 4.38 -4.35 10.04
N LYS A 26 4.51 -5.38 9.19
CA LYS A 26 5.77 -5.71 8.51
C LYS A 26 5.82 -5.11 7.12
N LYS A 27 6.94 -4.46 6.79
CA LYS A 27 7.19 -3.89 5.48
C LYS A 27 7.60 -5.00 4.51
N VAL A 28 6.84 -5.17 3.41
CA VAL A 28 7.10 -6.23 2.42
C VAL A 28 7.64 -5.60 1.14
N PHE A 29 8.81 -6.08 0.71
CA PHE A 29 9.49 -5.61 -0.50
C PHE A 29 9.41 -6.61 -1.66
N TRP A 30 9.00 -7.85 -1.38
CA TRP A 30 8.98 -8.93 -2.37
C TRP A 30 7.58 -9.11 -2.97
N PRO A 31 7.38 -8.88 -4.28
CA PRO A 31 6.08 -9.05 -4.92
C PRO A 31 5.61 -10.51 -5.01
N SER A 32 6.51 -11.47 -4.76
CA SER A 32 6.21 -12.91 -4.71
C SER A 32 5.93 -13.42 -3.28
N TYR A 33 5.70 -12.52 -2.33
CA TYR A 33 5.37 -12.90 -0.95
C TYR A 33 3.98 -13.56 -0.90
N ILE A 34 3.92 -14.77 -0.35
CA ILE A 34 2.66 -15.51 -0.13
C ILE A 34 2.01 -14.92 1.12
N VAL A 35 0.77 -14.46 0.97
CA VAL A 35 -0.02 -13.84 2.05
C VAL A 35 -1.05 -14.86 2.54
N GLU A 36 -1.10 -15.09 3.85
CA GLU A 36 -2.14 -15.89 4.48
C GLU A 36 -3.48 -15.13 4.46
N LYS A 37 -4.59 -15.88 4.44
CA LYS A 37 -5.93 -15.31 4.28
C LYS A 37 -6.28 -14.26 5.35
N ASP A 38 -5.86 -14.50 6.59
CA ASP A 38 -6.09 -13.58 7.73
C ASP A 38 -5.27 -12.29 7.63
N LEU A 39 -4.16 -12.32 6.90
CA LEU A 39 -3.27 -11.16 6.71
C LEU A 39 -3.72 -10.29 5.54
N GLU A 40 -4.58 -10.80 4.65
CA GLU A 40 -5.02 -10.05 3.48
C GLU A 40 -5.72 -8.74 3.88
N GLU A 41 -6.53 -8.75 4.94
CA GLU A 41 -7.26 -7.56 5.42
C GLU A 41 -6.33 -6.51 6.05
N LYS A 42 -5.16 -6.95 6.53
CA LYS A 42 -4.15 -6.10 7.18
C LYS A 42 -3.11 -5.53 6.21
N ILE A 43 -3.40 -5.54 4.91
CA ILE A 43 -2.56 -4.92 3.88
C ILE A 43 -2.89 -3.43 3.83
N SER A 44 -1.94 -2.60 4.23
CA SER A 44 -2.05 -1.14 4.16
C SER A 44 -0.98 -0.58 3.22
N LEU A 45 -1.34 0.54 2.58
CA LEU A 45 -0.39 1.33 1.81
C LEU A 45 0.12 2.46 2.70
N THR A 46 1.43 2.52 2.87
CA THR A 46 2.04 3.70 3.46
C THR A 46 2.09 4.77 2.37
N PRO A 47 1.43 5.92 2.53
CA PRO A 47 1.65 7.04 1.64
C PRO A 47 3.08 7.52 1.88
N GLN A 48 3.90 7.49 0.84
CA GLN A 48 5.18 8.18 0.89
C GLN A 48 4.87 9.66 1.05
N MET A 49 5.51 10.30 2.01
CA MET A 49 5.32 11.70 2.41
C MET A 49 5.78 12.73 1.36
N SER A 50 5.49 12.54 0.07
CA SER A 50 5.85 13.55 -0.95
C SER A 50 4.72 14.06 -1.84
N ALA A 51 3.47 13.57 -1.73
CA ALA A 51 2.37 14.18 -2.53
C ALA A 51 0.94 14.06 -1.99
N LYS A 52 0.69 13.48 -0.80
CA LYS A 52 -0.68 13.33 -0.27
C LYS A 52 -0.91 13.73 1.18
N ALA A 53 0.08 14.28 1.88
CA ALA A 53 -0.17 14.99 3.13
C ALA A 53 -0.84 16.37 2.92
N VAL A 54 -0.99 16.83 1.67
CA VAL A 54 -1.55 18.16 1.34
C VAL A 54 -3.07 18.14 1.07
N LYS A 55 -3.78 17.00 1.18
CA LYS A 55 -5.22 16.94 0.80
C LYS A 55 -6.22 16.50 1.86
N GLU A 56 -5.81 16.05 3.04
CA GLU A 56 -6.77 15.68 4.10
C GLU A 56 -6.94 16.73 5.20
N GLU A 57 -6.03 17.71 5.30
CA GLU A 57 -6.17 18.82 6.25
C GLU A 57 -7.00 20.00 5.70
N ALA A 58 -7.28 20.07 4.39
CA ALA A 58 -8.01 21.18 3.76
C ALA A 58 -9.55 21.03 3.72
N LYS A 59 -10.14 20.14 4.54
CA LYS A 59 -11.61 19.97 4.63
C LYS A 59 -12.19 20.21 6.04
N LYS A 60 -11.40 20.82 6.92
CA LYS A 60 -11.85 21.41 8.19
C LYS A 60 -11.34 22.84 8.27
N GLU A 61 -11.96 23.72 7.51
CA GLU A 61 -12.05 25.16 7.81
C GLU A 61 -13.39 25.67 7.33
#